data_AF-A0A6V7L8Y2-F1
#
_entry.id   AF-A0A6V7L8Y2-F1
#
_cell.length_a   1.000
_cell.length_b   1.000
_cell.length_c   1.000
_cell.angle_alpha   90.00
_cell.angle_beta   90.00
_cell.angle_gamma   90.00
#
_symmetry.space_group_name_H-M   'P 1'
#
loop_
_entity.id
_entity.type
_entity.pdbx_description
1 polymer ?
#
loop_
_entity_poly.entity_id
_entity_poly.type
_entity_poly.pdbx_seq_one_letter_code
_entity_poly.pdbx_strand_id
1 'polypeptide(L)'
;TQVPASNYLQNPFKANQLKLDLKPNKWIAVSSTGYKEDAGQTVIPLIDARSFVANPPLPLDGVQLYHKSADGYGGFIAVQAITLDRNRYMSDQ
;
A
#
# COMPACT_ATOMS: atom_id res chain seq x y z
N THR A 1 16.56 32.31 9.91
CA THR A 1 15.45 32.38 8.94
C THR A 1 14.60 31.15 9.15
N GLN A 2 13.40 31.26 9.73
CA GLN A 2 12.51 30.11 9.92
C GLN A 2 11.95 29.70 8.56
N VAL A 3 12.30 28.49 8.11
CA VAL A 3 11.67 27.86 6.94
C VAL A 3 10.21 27.58 7.31
N PRO A 4 9.22 28.02 6.53
CA PRO A 4 7.81 27.84 6.89
C PRO A 4 7.49 26.35 6.99
N ALA A 5 6.77 25.98 8.04
CA ALA A 5 6.40 24.60 8.36
C ALA A 5 5.56 23.91 7.26
N SER A 6 5.12 24.64 6.24
CA SER A 6 4.35 24.14 5.09
C SER A 6 5.17 23.29 4.12
N ASN A 7 6.50 23.30 4.22
CA ASN A 7 7.39 22.52 3.34
C ASN A 7 7.79 21.16 3.91
N TYR A 8 7.42 20.86 5.16
CA TYR A 8 7.65 19.54 5.71
C TYR A 8 6.51 18.62 5.23
N LEU A 9 6.86 17.73 4.30
CA LEU A 9 6.09 16.54 3.91
C LEU A 9 4.91 16.83 2.96
N GLN A 10 5.21 16.89 1.66
CA GLN A 10 4.34 16.26 0.65
C GLN A 10 4.12 14.82 1.12
N ASN A 11 3.09 14.59 1.93
CA ASN A 11 2.83 13.29 2.52
C ASN A 11 2.67 12.27 1.36
N PRO A 12 3.60 11.31 1.17
CA PRO A 12 3.48 10.31 0.11
C PRO A 12 2.26 9.40 0.34
N PHE A 13 1.58 9.58 1.47
CA PHE A 13 0.37 8.91 1.89
C PHE A 13 -0.86 9.84 1.94
N LYS A 14 -0.95 10.91 1.12
CA LYS A 14 -2.23 11.63 0.93
C LYS A 14 -3.31 10.62 0.48
N ALA A 15 -4.10 10.13 1.44
CA ALA A 15 -4.89 8.92 1.31
C ALA A 15 -5.87 8.95 0.12
N ASN A 16 -6.31 10.15 -0.24
CA ASN A 16 -7.33 10.43 -1.25
C ASN A 16 -6.78 10.38 -2.68
N GLN A 17 -5.44 10.32 -2.85
CA GLN A 17 -4.77 10.31 -4.16
C GLN A 17 -4.08 8.98 -4.46
N LEU A 18 -4.07 8.07 -3.48
CA LEU A 18 -3.44 6.77 -3.62
C LEU A 18 -4.33 5.81 -4.41
N LYS A 19 -3.83 5.37 -5.56
CA LYS A 19 -4.44 4.34 -6.40
C LYS A 19 -3.94 2.97 -5.92
N LEU A 20 -4.89 2.08 -5.64
CA LEU A 20 -4.62 0.67 -5.31
C LEU A 20 -4.44 -0.11 -6.61
N ASP A 21 -3.37 -0.88 -6.70
CA ASP A 21 -3.13 -1.84 -7.78
C ASP A 21 -2.95 -3.25 -7.22
N LEU A 22 -3.78 -4.17 -7.71
CA LEU A 22 -3.89 -5.57 -7.31
C LEU A 22 -3.65 -6.53 -8.49
N LYS A 23 -3.18 -6.03 -9.64
CA LYS A 23 -3.03 -6.87 -10.82
C LYS A 23 -1.94 -7.94 -10.59
N PRO A 24 -2.21 -9.20 -10.96
CA PRO A 24 -1.22 -10.27 -10.87
C PRO A 24 -0.03 -10.00 -11.81
N ASN A 25 1.14 -10.55 -11.46
CA ASN A 25 2.38 -10.46 -12.25
C ASN A 25 2.84 -9.03 -12.57
N LYS A 26 2.48 -8.06 -11.72
CA LYS A 26 2.94 -6.69 -11.87
C LYS A 26 4.43 -6.59 -11.55
N TRP A 27 5.18 -6.05 -12.50
CA TRP A 27 6.56 -5.64 -12.27
C TRP A 27 6.61 -4.24 -11.67
N ILE A 28 7.44 -4.05 -10.64
CA ILE A 28 7.71 -2.76 -10.03
C ILE A 28 9.22 -2.58 -10.01
N ALA A 29 9.70 -1.52 -10.67
CA ALA A 29 11.11 -1.19 -10.69
C ALA A 29 11.52 -0.53 -9.37
N VAL A 30 12.64 -0.98 -8.79
CA VAL A 30 13.28 -0.29 -7.67
C VAL A 30 13.99 0.93 -8.22
N SER A 31 13.57 2.12 -7.81
CA SER A 31 14.08 3.40 -8.31
C SER A 31 13.95 4.49 -7.26
N SER A 32 14.54 5.66 -7.49
CA SER A 32 14.15 6.87 -6.75
C SER A 32 12.74 7.32 -7.15
N THR A 33 12.04 8.01 -6.24
CA THR A 33 10.83 8.78 -6.51
C THR A 33 11.05 9.88 -7.56
N GLY A 34 9.96 10.47 -8.05
CA GLY A 34 10.03 11.56 -9.03
C GLY A 34 10.78 12.78 -8.49
N TYR A 35 11.61 13.38 -9.32
CA TYR A 35 12.39 14.57 -8.94
C TYR A 35 11.50 15.81 -8.69
N LYS A 36 10.36 15.92 -9.36
CA LYS A 36 9.46 17.07 -9.18
C LYS A 36 8.62 16.93 -7.91
N GLU A 37 8.29 15.70 -7.55
CA GLU A 37 7.34 15.38 -6.50
C GLU A 37 8.03 15.12 -5.15
N ASP A 38 9.20 14.49 -5.15
CA ASP A 38 9.94 14.07 -3.96
C ASP A 38 11.46 14.20 -4.11
N ALA A 39 11.95 14.98 -5.09
CA ALA A 39 13.37 15.24 -5.34
C ALA A 39 14.25 13.97 -5.44
N GLY A 40 13.66 12.81 -5.70
CA GLY A 40 14.34 11.52 -5.69
C GLY A 40 14.86 11.07 -4.33
N GLN A 41 14.37 11.63 -3.22
CA GLN A 41 14.87 11.35 -1.87
C GLN A 41 14.50 9.94 -1.39
N THR A 42 13.38 9.39 -1.85
CA THR A 42 12.90 8.08 -1.41
C THR A 42 13.17 7.01 -2.46
N VAL A 43 13.67 5.84 -2.05
CA VAL A 43 13.74 4.64 -2.90
C VAL A 43 12.41 3.90 -2.82
N ILE A 44 11.86 3.57 -3.99
CA ILE A 44 10.52 3.01 -4.14
C ILE A 44 10.56 1.53 -4.56
N PRO A 45 9.51 0.78 -4.19
CA PRO A 45 8.49 1.13 -3.18
C PRO A 45 8.97 0.80 -1.76
N LEU A 46 8.37 1.47 -0.78
CA LEU A 46 8.49 1.06 0.63
C LEU A 46 7.76 -0.27 0.86
N ILE A 47 8.23 -1.11 1.76
CA ILE A 47 7.55 -2.37 2.13
C ILE A 47 6.91 -2.18 3.51
N ASP A 48 5.58 -2.30 3.57
CA ASP A 48 4.83 -2.34 4.83
C ASP A 48 4.69 -3.79 5.30
N ALA A 49 5.43 -4.13 6.35
CA ALA A 49 5.47 -5.46 6.97
C ALA A 49 4.82 -5.48 8.37
N ARG A 50 3.87 -4.58 8.63
CA ARG A 50 3.16 -4.55 9.91
C ARG A 50 2.37 -5.85 10.14
N SER A 51 2.35 -6.29 11.40
CA SER A 51 1.59 -7.48 11.81
C SER A 51 0.08 -7.23 11.72
N PHE A 52 -0.65 -8.22 11.20
CA PHE A 52 -2.10 -8.25 11.17
C PHE A 52 -2.62 -9.36 12.10
N VAL A 53 -3.53 -9.00 13.01
CA VAL A 53 -4.21 -9.96 13.90
C VAL A 53 -5.71 -9.74 13.77
N ALA A 54 -6.43 -10.75 13.28
CA ALA A 54 -7.88 -10.71 13.20
C ALA A 54 -8.50 -10.93 14.58
N ASN A 55 -9.44 -10.07 14.98
CA ASN A 55 -10.27 -10.24 16.17
C ASN A 55 -11.74 -9.96 15.81
N PRO A 56 -12.63 -10.97 15.83
CA PRO A 56 -12.39 -12.37 16.20
C PRO A 56 -11.46 -13.12 15.22
N PRO A 57 -10.90 -14.29 15.60
CA PRO A 57 -10.10 -15.11 14.69
C PRO A 57 -10.91 -15.49 13.44
N LEU A 58 -10.37 -15.18 12.27
CA LEU A 58 -10.96 -15.52 10.97
C LEU A 58 -10.08 -16.55 10.25
N PRO A 59 -10.66 -17.57 9.59
CA PRO A 59 -9.90 -18.47 8.74
C PRO A 59 -9.26 -17.70 7.58
N LEU A 60 -7.98 -17.96 7.33
CA LEU A 60 -7.25 -17.38 6.20
C LEU A 60 -7.51 -18.22 4.95
N ASP A 61 -7.97 -17.58 3.89
CA ASP A 61 -8.17 -18.17 2.56
C ASP A 61 -6.93 -17.94 1.67
N GLY A 62 -6.19 -16.87 1.93
CA GLY A 62 -4.92 -16.60 1.27
C GLY A 62 -4.27 -15.29 1.69
N VAL A 63 -3.17 -14.96 1.03
CA VAL A 63 -2.48 -13.67 1.13
C VAL A 63 -2.20 -13.12 -0.26
N GLN A 64 -2.28 -11.80 -0.42
CA GLN A 64 -1.90 -11.13 -1.67
C GLN A 64 -1.02 -9.93 -1.41
N LEU A 65 -0.16 -9.61 -2.38
CA LEU A 65 0.59 -8.35 -2.39
C LEU A 65 -0.22 -7.29 -3.13
N TYR A 66 -0.18 -6.08 -2.61
CA TYR A 66 -0.75 -4.92 -3.28
C TYR A 66 0.22 -3.77 -3.31
N HIS A 67 0.17 -3.01 -4.39
CA HIS A 67 0.94 -1.78 -4.54
C HIS A 67 -0.02 -0.60 -4.47
N LYS A 68 0.28 0.36 -3.60
CA LYS A 68 -0.53 1.57 -3.43
C LYS A 68 0.37 2.79 -3.63
N SER A 69 0.06 3.59 -4.65
CA SER A 69 0.89 4.75 -5.03
C SER A 69 0.05 5.89 -5.59
N ALA A 70 0.65 7.07 -5.72
CA ALA A 70 0.09 8.22 -6.43
C ALA A 70 1.01 8.58 -7.60
N ASP A 71 0.48 9.29 -8.60
CA ASP A 71 1.28 9.67 -9.77
C ASP A 71 2.49 10.53 -9.33
N GLY A 72 3.70 10.17 -9.77
CA GLY A 72 4.96 10.83 -9.38
C GLY A 72 5.59 10.35 -8.04
N TYR A 73 4.88 9.53 -7.27
CA TYR A 73 5.36 8.90 -6.04
C TYR A 73 5.41 7.39 -6.22
N GLY A 74 6.41 6.71 -5.66
CA GLY A 74 6.46 5.25 -5.80
C GLY A 74 5.69 4.45 -4.76
N GLY A 75 5.13 5.12 -3.74
CA GLY A 75 4.20 4.50 -2.80
C GLY A 75 4.80 3.33 -2.01
N PHE A 76 3.95 2.35 -1.68
CA PHE A 76 4.34 1.19 -0.90
C PHE A 76 3.74 -0.12 -1.42
N ILE A 77 4.43 -1.21 -1.15
CA ILE A 77 3.94 -2.58 -1.27
C ILE A 77 3.54 -3.06 0.12
N ALA A 78 2.39 -3.72 0.22
CA ALA A 78 1.91 -4.29 1.47
C ALA A 78 1.27 -5.66 1.22
N VAL A 79 1.17 -6.42 2.31
CA VAL A 79 0.45 -7.70 2.33
C VAL A 79 -1.01 -7.45 2.74
N GLN A 80 -1.94 -8.05 2.01
CA GLN A 80 -3.35 -8.13 2.36
C GLN A 80 -3.72 -9.57 2.66
N ALA A 81 -4.27 -9.81 3.86
CA ALA A 81 -4.88 -11.08 4.22
C ALA A 81 -6.26 -11.21 3.55
N ILE A 82 -6.51 -12.36 2.93
CA ILE A 82 -7.81 -12.72 2.36
C ILE A 82 -8.44 -13.71 3.34
N THR A 83 -9.58 -13.36 3.92
CA THR A 83 -10.29 -14.20 4.88
C THR A 83 -11.38 -14.99 4.18
N LEU A 84 -11.64 -16.19 4.68
CA LEU A 84 -12.67 -17.07 4.16
C LEU A 84 -14.06 -16.41 4.26
N ASP A 85 -14.73 -16.29 3.13
CA ASP A 85 -16.14 -15.89 3.06
C ASP A 85 -17.03 -17.07 3.47
N ARG A 86 -17.43 -17.08 4.75
CA ARG A 86 -18.28 -18.14 5.33
C ARG A 86 -19.62 -18.30 4.62
N ASN A 87 -20.18 -17.22 4.06
CA ASN A 87 -21.51 -17.27 3.45
C ASN A 87 -21.52 -18.23 2.24
N ARG A 88 -20.40 -18.40 1.56
CA ARG A 88 -20.25 -19.31 0.41
C ARG A 88 -20.46 -20.79 0.76
N TYR A 89 -20.34 -21.15 2.04
CA TYR A 89 -20.42 -22.54 2.51
C TYR A 89 -21.62 -22.78 3.41
N MET A 90 -22.36 -21.74 3.76
CA MET A 90 -23.49 -21.78 4.70
C MET A 90 -24.83 -21.54 4.00
N SER A 91 -24.84 -21.22 2.70
CA SER A 91 -26.06 -20.97 1.92
C SER A 91 -26.88 -22.23 1.58
N ASP A 92 -26.32 -23.42 1.84
CA ASP A 92 -26.93 -24.72 1.51
C ASP A 92 -27.48 -25.45 2.75
N GLN A 93 -27.73 -24.71 3.85
CA GLN A 93 -28.39 -25.18 5.08
C GLN A 93 -29.72 -24.45 5.26
#